data_AF-A0AA43CZJ1-F1
#
_entry.id   AF-A0AA43CZJ1-F1
#
_cell.length_a   1.000
_cell.length_b   1.000
_cell.length_c   1.000
_cell.angle_alpha   90.00
_cell.angle_beta   90.00
_cell.angle_gamma   90.00
#
_symmetry.space_group_name_H-M   'P 1'
#
loop_
_entity.id
_entity.type
_entity.pdbx_description
1 polymer ?
#
loop_
_entity_poly.entity_id
_entity_poly.type
_entity_poly.pdbx_seq_one_letter_code
_entity_poly.pdbx_strand_id
1 'polypeptide(L)'
;MFDTVPEWVESQGKPINGLDLTGLRLPVDAISNFQLIGITTVTPRIRFLSIRAWIIKAFSESGLPNSYESFADFATRAETAIVYAILLNNRNLPYLPGVTKALDIIDEEDGPIVLEKLVDQPGYNLYAGTSYNLFLGFAQENGIPGLTEERGVPLAKVFEELINHTAFFKDLKANPSLNVSSRTDLAELGHVIHLEEIDDAERTCLLSALLPAQPAENWINRETRRVGAYTLLLELAKRHQGLPKEDDIFEAALAKENPLPEQLVPVLDGYLCYRVRDALAVGHEALLGLVCS
;
A
#
# COMPACT_ATOMS: atom_id res chain seq x y z
N MET A 1 -0.65 -43.81 -16.87
CA MET A 1 -1.81 -43.33 -17.63
C MET A 1 -2.99 -43.30 -16.65
N PHE A 2 -3.09 -42.22 -15.87
CA PHE A 2 -4.24 -41.92 -15.02
C PHE A 2 -4.74 -40.55 -15.46
N ASP A 3 -5.32 -40.53 -16.66
CA ASP A 3 -6.10 -39.40 -17.13
C ASP A 3 -7.47 -39.48 -16.49
N THR A 4 -7.76 -38.54 -15.59
CA THR A 4 -8.91 -37.61 -15.67
C THR A 4 -9.28 -37.10 -14.27
N VAL A 5 -9.29 -35.78 -14.14
CA VAL A 5 -9.92 -35.07 -13.01
C VAL A 5 -11.44 -35.23 -13.14
N PRO A 6 -12.19 -35.50 -12.05
CA PRO A 6 -13.64 -35.67 -12.13
C PRO A 6 -14.35 -34.43 -12.71
N GLU A 7 -15.32 -34.67 -13.60
CA GLU A 7 -16.08 -33.67 -14.40
C GLU A 7 -16.88 -32.60 -13.61
N TRP A 8 -16.76 -32.55 -12.29
CA TRP A 8 -17.63 -31.73 -11.43
C TRP A 8 -16.93 -30.44 -10.96
N VAL A 9 -15.69 -30.20 -11.39
CA VAL A 9 -14.93 -29.00 -11.09
C VAL A 9 -14.75 -28.19 -12.38
N GLU A 10 -15.68 -27.26 -12.64
CA GLU A 10 -15.41 -26.19 -13.60
C GLU A 10 -14.36 -25.25 -12.98
N SER A 11 -13.08 -25.54 -13.24
CA SER A 11 -11.98 -24.63 -12.93
C SER A 11 -12.08 -23.40 -13.82
N GLN A 12 -12.65 -22.32 -13.28
CA GLN A 12 -12.62 -20.98 -13.90
C GLN A 12 -11.23 -20.31 -13.78
N GLY A 13 -10.22 -21.01 -13.26
CA GLY A 13 -8.85 -20.53 -13.16
C GLY A 13 -8.15 -20.51 -14.52
N LYS A 14 -7.66 -19.34 -14.95
CA LYS A 14 -6.73 -19.26 -16.09
C LYS A 14 -5.42 -19.97 -15.71
N PRO A 15 -4.87 -20.83 -16.59
CA PRO A 15 -3.62 -21.52 -16.33
C PRO A 15 -2.47 -20.51 -16.23
N ILE A 16 -1.86 -20.44 -15.04
CA ILE A 16 -0.58 -19.77 -14.82
C ILE A 16 0.47 -20.88 -14.90
N ASN A 17 1.52 -20.70 -15.69
CA ASN A 17 2.59 -21.70 -15.96
C ASN A 17 3.51 -21.94 -14.75
N GLY A 18 2.92 -22.24 -13.61
CA GLY A 18 3.50 -22.70 -12.35
C GLY A 18 2.32 -23.24 -11.55
N LEU A 19 2.09 -24.56 -11.63
CA LEU A 19 0.99 -25.21 -10.94
C LEU A 19 1.15 -25.03 -9.42
N ASP A 20 0.28 -24.24 -8.80
CA ASP A 20 -0.02 -24.40 -7.38
C ASP A 20 -0.81 -25.71 -7.22
N LEU A 21 -0.10 -26.84 -7.24
CA LEU A 21 -0.66 -28.20 -7.20
C LEU A 21 -1.56 -28.44 -5.98
N THR A 22 -1.43 -27.60 -4.96
CA THR A 22 -2.13 -27.74 -3.68
C THR A 22 -3.22 -26.70 -3.47
N GLY A 23 -3.28 -25.66 -4.30
CA GLY A 23 -4.12 -24.50 -4.07
C GLY A 23 -3.78 -23.76 -2.77
N LEU A 24 -2.61 -23.97 -2.16
CA LEU A 24 -2.25 -23.40 -0.85
C LEU A 24 -1.97 -21.90 -0.92
N ARG A 25 -1.76 -21.32 -2.12
CA ARG A 25 -1.60 -19.88 -2.27
C ARG A 25 -2.89 -19.12 -1.97
N LEU A 26 -4.05 -19.64 -2.37
CA LEU A 26 -5.34 -18.98 -2.14
C LEU A 26 -5.70 -18.85 -0.65
N PRO A 27 -5.53 -19.88 0.19
CA PRO A 27 -5.63 -19.75 1.64
C PRO A 27 -4.69 -18.70 2.23
N VAL A 28 -3.45 -18.59 1.75
CA VAL A 28 -2.51 -17.55 2.24
C VAL A 28 -3.00 -16.16 1.92
N ASP A 29 -3.41 -15.95 0.68
CA ASP A 29 -3.97 -14.68 0.24
C ASP A 29 -5.24 -14.38 1.05
N ALA A 30 -6.09 -15.37 1.32
CA ALA A 30 -7.30 -15.21 2.12
C ALA A 30 -7.00 -14.86 3.58
N ILE A 31 -6.06 -15.56 4.24
CA ILE A 31 -5.68 -15.26 5.63
C ILE A 31 -4.98 -13.89 5.69
N SER A 32 -4.13 -13.55 4.72
CA SER A 32 -3.50 -12.22 4.60
C SER A 32 -4.54 -11.12 4.45
N ASN A 33 -5.46 -11.28 3.52
CA ASN A 33 -6.57 -10.36 3.29
C ASN A 33 -7.60 -10.35 4.42
N PHE A 34 -7.50 -11.26 5.38
CA PHE A 34 -8.35 -11.30 6.56
C PHE A 34 -7.66 -10.60 7.75
N GLN A 35 -6.40 -10.93 8.02
CA GLN A 35 -5.65 -10.52 9.22
C GLN A 35 -4.86 -9.22 9.02
N LEU A 36 -4.37 -8.95 7.81
CA LEU A 36 -3.43 -7.86 7.50
C LEU A 36 -4.07 -6.78 6.61
N ILE A 37 -5.39 -6.60 6.72
CA ILE A 37 -6.14 -5.66 5.88
C ILE A 37 -5.60 -4.24 6.04
N GLY A 38 -5.06 -3.68 4.96
CA GLY A 38 -4.56 -2.30 4.94
C GLY A 38 -3.18 -2.13 5.57
N ILE A 39 -2.49 -3.21 5.92
CA ILE A 39 -1.08 -3.21 6.27
C ILE A 39 -0.28 -3.40 4.98
N THR A 40 0.54 -2.41 4.60
CA THR A 40 1.38 -2.50 3.39
C THR A 40 2.76 -3.06 3.73
N THR A 41 3.27 -3.94 2.87
CA THR A 41 4.63 -4.48 2.92
C THR A 41 5.52 -3.96 1.78
N VAL A 42 4.98 -3.10 0.90
CA VAL A 42 5.65 -2.72 -0.35
C VAL A 42 6.78 -1.72 -0.11
N THR A 43 6.52 -0.67 0.67
CA THR A 43 7.57 0.20 1.22
C THR A 43 7.14 0.68 2.60
N PRO A 44 8.06 0.96 3.54
CA PRO A 44 7.72 1.44 4.89
C PRO A 44 7.21 2.89 4.90
N ARG A 45 6.77 3.44 3.77
CA ARG A 45 6.43 4.86 3.61
C ARG A 45 4.92 5.05 3.55
N ILE A 46 4.30 5.34 4.70
CA ILE A 46 2.85 5.56 4.79
C ILE A 46 2.37 6.81 4.03
N ARG A 47 3.25 7.82 3.88
CA ARG A 47 2.98 9.09 3.16
C ARG A 47 2.56 8.91 1.70
N PHE A 48 2.89 7.78 1.08
CA PHE A 48 2.40 7.43 -0.27
C PHE A 48 0.88 7.28 -0.35
N LEU A 49 0.20 6.98 0.76
CA LEU A 49 -1.27 7.02 0.80
C LEU A 49 -1.80 8.45 0.60
N SER A 50 -1.13 9.44 1.19
CA SER A 50 -1.46 10.86 1.05
C SER A 50 -1.15 11.36 -0.36
N ILE A 51 0.02 11.00 -0.90
CA ILE A 51 0.40 11.31 -2.29
C ILE A 51 -0.62 10.73 -3.26
N ARG A 52 -0.98 9.45 -3.10
CA ARG A 52 -2.00 8.81 -3.93
C ARG A 52 -3.34 9.52 -3.80
N ALA A 53 -3.78 9.84 -2.59
CA ALA A 53 -5.05 10.53 -2.38
C ALA A 53 -5.05 11.90 -3.09
N TRP A 54 -3.97 12.66 -2.97
CA TRP A 54 -3.80 13.93 -3.65
C TRP A 54 -3.81 13.79 -5.18
N ILE A 55 -3.08 12.83 -5.76
CA ILE A 55 -3.06 12.59 -7.22
C ILE A 55 -4.48 12.36 -7.75
N ILE A 56 -5.28 11.55 -7.04
CA ILE A 56 -6.65 11.24 -7.44
C ILE A 56 -7.52 12.51 -7.40
N LYS A 57 -7.43 13.28 -6.31
CA LYS A 57 -8.16 14.55 -6.18
C LYS A 57 -7.74 15.53 -7.29
N ALA A 58 -6.44 15.75 -7.46
CA ALA A 58 -5.90 16.69 -8.43
C ALA A 58 -6.31 16.33 -9.86
N PHE A 59 -6.31 15.04 -10.22
CA PHE A 59 -6.83 14.59 -11.51
C PHE A 59 -8.33 14.88 -11.66
N SER A 60 -9.13 14.58 -10.64
CA SER A 60 -10.58 14.82 -10.68
C SER A 60 -10.95 16.30 -10.87
N GLU A 61 -10.07 17.21 -10.42
CA GLU A 61 -10.23 18.66 -10.51
C GLU A 61 -9.51 19.28 -11.73
N SER A 62 -8.76 18.48 -12.49
CA SER A 62 -7.89 18.98 -13.58
C SER A 62 -8.64 19.35 -14.85
N GLY A 63 -9.84 18.81 -15.07
CA GLY A 63 -10.56 18.96 -16.35
C GLY A 63 -9.95 18.16 -17.52
N LEU A 64 -8.95 17.31 -17.26
CA LEU A 64 -8.41 16.37 -18.26
C LEU A 64 -9.47 15.34 -18.71
N PRO A 65 -9.27 14.67 -19.86
CA PRO A 65 -10.19 13.63 -20.32
C PRO A 65 -10.42 12.55 -19.27
N ASN A 66 -11.68 12.14 -19.09
CA ASN A 66 -12.08 11.09 -18.15
C ASN A 66 -11.80 9.69 -18.72
N SER A 67 -10.53 9.38 -18.97
CA SER A 67 -10.06 8.08 -19.42
C SER A 67 -8.93 7.54 -18.53
N TYR A 68 -8.82 6.22 -18.42
CA TYR A 68 -7.74 5.59 -17.67
C TYR A 68 -6.35 6.00 -18.17
N GLU A 69 -6.19 6.14 -19.49
CA GLU A 69 -4.92 6.58 -20.10
C GLU A 69 -4.53 8.00 -19.65
N SER A 70 -5.49 8.93 -19.68
CA SER A 70 -5.32 10.31 -19.20
C SER A 70 -4.97 10.35 -17.71
N PHE A 71 -5.64 9.53 -16.89
CA PHE A 71 -5.33 9.39 -15.47
C PHE A 71 -3.94 8.82 -15.23
N ALA A 72 -3.57 7.73 -15.92
CA ALA A 72 -2.30 7.07 -15.76
C ALA A 72 -1.13 7.97 -16.16
N ASP A 73 -1.28 8.73 -17.25
CA ASP A 73 -0.32 9.76 -17.66
C ASP A 73 -0.18 10.85 -16.60
N PHE A 74 -1.28 11.45 -16.15
CA PHE A 74 -1.27 12.48 -15.12
C PHE A 74 -0.63 11.98 -13.81
N ALA A 75 -1.05 10.81 -13.33
CA ALA A 75 -0.54 10.20 -12.11
C ALA A 75 0.96 9.93 -12.21
N THR A 76 1.43 9.45 -13.37
CA THR A 76 2.86 9.23 -13.62
C THR A 76 3.64 10.54 -13.55
N ARG A 77 3.19 11.60 -14.24
CA ARG A 77 3.86 12.90 -14.22
C ARG A 77 3.92 13.52 -12.82
N ALA A 78 2.79 13.48 -12.10
CA ALA A 78 2.69 14.00 -10.75
C ALA A 78 3.58 13.23 -9.76
N GLU A 79 3.60 11.90 -9.83
CA GLU A 79 4.47 11.08 -8.98
C GLU A 79 5.95 11.28 -9.32
N THR A 80 6.30 11.32 -10.60
CA THR A 80 7.68 11.58 -11.05
C THR A 80 8.18 12.93 -10.52
N ALA A 81 7.37 13.98 -10.57
CA ALA A 81 7.73 15.27 -10.00
C ALA A 81 8.03 15.18 -8.50
N ILE A 82 7.21 14.44 -7.74
CA ILE A 82 7.44 14.21 -6.30
C ILE A 82 8.72 13.43 -6.06
N VAL A 83 9.02 12.40 -6.86
CA VAL A 83 10.25 11.61 -6.75
C VAL A 83 11.48 12.50 -6.98
N TYR A 84 11.49 13.32 -8.04
CA TYR A 84 12.57 14.27 -8.27
C TYR A 84 12.71 15.30 -7.15
N ALA A 85 11.59 15.87 -6.70
CA ALA A 85 11.58 16.85 -5.62
C ALA A 85 12.23 16.30 -4.36
N ILE A 86 11.87 15.09 -3.96
CA ILE A 86 12.45 14.38 -2.83
C ILE A 86 13.96 14.17 -3.01
N LEU A 87 14.38 13.67 -4.18
CA LEU A 87 15.78 13.29 -4.42
C LEU A 87 16.73 14.48 -4.62
N LEU A 88 16.23 15.61 -5.10
CA LEU A 88 16.98 16.87 -5.17
C LEU A 88 17.35 17.39 -3.77
N ASN A 89 16.59 17.01 -2.73
CA ASN A 89 16.81 17.43 -1.35
C ASN A 89 17.43 16.34 -0.46
N ASN A 90 17.14 15.08 -0.73
CA ASN A 90 17.69 13.94 0.00
C ASN A 90 17.98 12.77 -0.95
N ARG A 91 19.26 12.61 -1.30
CA ARG A 91 19.72 11.56 -2.22
C ARG A 91 19.75 10.15 -1.58
N ASN A 92 19.66 10.05 -0.24
CA ASN A 92 19.82 8.79 0.48
C ASN A 92 18.48 8.26 1.00
N LEU A 93 17.55 7.97 0.08
CA LEU A 93 16.22 7.45 0.41
C LEU A 93 16.01 6.08 -0.25
N PRO A 94 16.29 4.98 0.48
CA PRO A 94 16.01 3.65 -0.03
C PRO A 94 14.50 3.41 -0.13
N TYR A 95 14.11 2.48 -1.01
CA TYR A 95 12.73 2.03 -1.22
C TYR A 95 11.79 3.07 -1.84
N LEU A 96 12.31 4.10 -2.49
CA LEU A 96 11.53 5.01 -3.33
C LEU A 96 11.40 4.44 -4.76
N PRO A 97 10.18 4.23 -5.28
CA PRO A 97 9.99 3.78 -6.66
C PRO A 97 10.66 4.76 -7.65
N GLY A 98 11.55 4.26 -8.50
CA GLY A 98 12.23 5.07 -9.53
C GLY A 98 13.51 5.78 -9.09
N VAL A 99 13.98 5.52 -7.86
CA VAL A 99 15.18 6.20 -7.32
C VAL A 99 16.41 6.11 -8.22
N THR A 100 16.74 4.94 -8.75
CA THR A 100 17.95 4.76 -9.59
C THR A 100 17.88 5.61 -10.84
N LYS A 101 16.82 5.46 -11.66
CA LYS A 101 16.65 6.23 -12.90
C LYS A 101 16.57 7.74 -12.63
N ALA A 102 15.90 8.15 -11.55
CA ALA A 102 15.79 9.56 -11.21
C ALA A 102 17.14 10.18 -10.81
N LEU A 103 17.98 9.45 -10.06
CA LEU A 103 19.32 9.92 -9.69
C LEU A 103 20.23 10.06 -10.92
N ASP A 104 20.17 9.10 -11.84
CA ASP A 104 20.93 9.17 -13.10
C ASP A 104 20.58 10.46 -13.88
N ILE A 105 19.29 10.75 -14.05
CA ILE A 105 18.81 11.98 -14.72
C ILE A 105 19.22 13.24 -13.95
N ILE A 106 19.11 13.21 -12.61
CA ILE A 106 19.52 14.34 -11.76
C ILE A 106 21.00 14.67 -11.94
N ASP A 107 21.86 13.66 -12.11
CA ASP A 107 23.32 13.81 -12.24
C ASP A 107 23.78 14.17 -13.66
N GLU A 108 23.03 13.76 -14.69
CA GLU A 108 23.39 14.01 -16.09
C GLU A 108 22.87 15.35 -16.66
N GLU A 109 21.74 15.85 -16.16
CA GLU A 109 21.06 17.03 -16.73
C GLU A 109 21.03 18.25 -15.79
N ASP A 110 21.64 19.36 -16.21
CA ASP A 110 21.55 20.65 -15.50
C ASP A 110 20.27 21.46 -15.85
N GLY A 111 19.49 21.00 -16.83
CA GLY A 111 18.33 21.70 -17.38
C GLY A 111 16.99 21.39 -16.70
N PRO A 112 15.88 21.92 -17.27
CA PRO A 112 14.53 21.49 -16.87
C PRO A 112 14.37 19.98 -17.03
N ILE A 113 13.69 19.35 -16.07
CA ILE A 113 13.52 17.90 -16.02
C ILE A 113 12.21 17.53 -16.70
N VAL A 114 12.28 16.53 -17.59
CA VAL A 114 11.08 15.90 -18.19
C VAL A 114 10.43 14.98 -17.17
N LEU A 115 9.14 15.18 -16.95
CA LEU A 115 8.32 14.39 -16.04
C LEU A 115 7.85 13.11 -16.75
N GLU A 116 8.73 12.14 -16.91
CA GLU A 116 8.41 10.87 -17.55
C GLU A 116 8.38 9.69 -16.59
N LYS A 117 7.91 8.53 -17.09
CA LYS A 117 7.81 7.30 -16.32
C LYS A 117 9.19 6.85 -15.80
N LEU A 118 9.32 6.70 -14.48
CA LEU A 118 10.55 6.24 -13.83
C LEU A 118 10.62 4.72 -13.63
N VAL A 119 9.46 4.07 -13.44
CA VAL A 119 9.33 2.61 -13.19
C VAL A 119 8.07 2.05 -13.82
N ASP A 120 8.06 0.75 -14.06
CA ASP A 120 6.88 0.06 -14.60
C ASP A 120 5.68 0.01 -13.67
N GLN A 121 5.92 -0.05 -12.37
CA GLN A 121 4.90 -0.06 -11.33
C GLN A 121 5.09 1.17 -10.43
N PRO A 122 4.43 2.30 -10.74
CA PRO A 122 4.51 3.51 -9.93
C PRO A 122 3.87 3.28 -8.55
N GLY A 123 4.36 4.05 -7.57
CA GLY A 123 3.90 4.07 -6.18
C GLY A 123 2.39 4.26 -6.05
N TYR A 124 1.77 5.13 -6.86
CA TYR A 124 0.32 5.31 -6.83
C TYR A 124 -0.39 3.97 -7.08
N ASN A 125 0.09 3.13 -8.00
CA ASN A 125 -0.51 1.83 -8.28
C ASN A 125 -0.22 0.81 -7.17
N LEU A 126 1.02 0.79 -6.68
CA LEU A 126 1.46 -0.10 -5.59
C LEU A 126 0.61 0.07 -4.32
N TYR A 127 0.16 1.29 -4.03
CA TYR A 127 -0.64 1.61 -2.85
C TYR A 127 -2.15 1.49 -3.06
N ALA A 128 -2.63 1.07 -4.23
CA ALA A 128 -4.07 1.01 -4.53
C ALA A 128 -4.83 0.06 -3.58
N GLY A 129 -4.35 -1.18 -3.42
CA GLY A 129 -4.99 -2.17 -2.53
C GLY A 129 -5.03 -1.70 -1.08
N THR A 130 -3.92 -1.16 -0.57
CA THR A 130 -3.85 -0.59 0.79
C THR A 130 -4.79 0.60 0.95
N SER A 131 -4.81 1.53 0.01
CA SER A 131 -5.71 2.68 0.00
C SER A 131 -7.18 2.25 0.09
N TYR A 132 -7.59 1.25 -0.68
CA TYR A 132 -8.95 0.72 -0.63
C TYR A 132 -9.23 0.03 0.70
N ASN A 133 -8.31 -0.80 1.19
CA ASN A 133 -8.45 -1.50 2.46
C ASN A 133 -8.49 -0.59 3.70
N LEU A 134 -7.98 0.63 3.59
CA LEU A 134 -8.03 1.68 4.62
C LEU A 134 -9.23 2.63 4.46
N PHE A 135 -10.14 2.33 3.53
CA PHE A 135 -11.30 3.15 3.22
C PHE A 135 -10.91 4.59 2.82
N LEU A 136 -9.78 4.74 2.13
CA LEU A 136 -9.32 6.02 1.56
C LEU A 136 -9.81 6.22 0.13
N GLY A 137 -10.08 5.13 -0.60
CA GLY A 137 -10.56 5.20 -1.97
C GLY A 137 -11.27 3.94 -2.39
N PHE A 138 -11.68 3.91 -3.65
CA PHE A 138 -12.35 2.77 -4.26
C PHE A 138 -12.01 2.67 -5.74
N ALA A 139 -12.13 1.46 -6.29
CA ALA A 139 -12.04 1.25 -7.73
C ALA A 139 -13.37 1.60 -8.42
N GLN A 140 -13.29 2.14 -9.63
CA GLN A 140 -14.45 2.37 -10.50
C GLN A 140 -14.34 1.51 -11.77
N GLU A 141 -15.45 1.31 -12.47
CA GLU A 141 -15.52 0.49 -13.69
C GLU A 141 -14.64 1.03 -14.82
N ASN A 142 -14.49 2.35 -14.91
CA ASN A 142 -13.64 3.02 -15.90
C ASN A 142 -12.14 2.92 -15.59
N GLY A 143 -11.76 2.25 -14.50
CA GLY A 143 -10.37 2.07 -14.05
C GLY A 143 -9.77 3.30 -13.34
N ILE A 144 -10.48 4.44 -13.31
CA ILE A 144 -10.04 5.63 -12.60
C ILE A 144 -10.44 5.44 -11.12
N PRO A 145 -9.50 5.52 -10.17
CA PRO A 145 -9.82 5.39 -8.75
C PRO A 145 -10.61 6.60 -8.25
N GLY A 146 -11.53 6.37 -7.32
CA GLY A 146 -12.23 7.40 -6.56
C GLY A 146 -11.72 7.52 -5.12
N LEU A 147 -12.08 8.62 -4.45
CA LEU A 147 -11.81 8.86 -3.02
C LEU A 147 -13.08 8.78 -2.21
N THR A 148 -12.98 8.27 -1.00
CA THR A 148 -14.06 8.34 -0.02
C THR A 148 -14.15 9.75 0.56
N GLU A 149 -15.36 10.24 0.79
CA GLU A 149 -15.58 11.56 1.40
C GLU A 149 -15.14 11.58 2.86
N GLU A 150 -15.21 10.43 3.52
CA GLU A 150 -14.96 10.29 4.96
C GLU A 150 -13.46 10.34 5.30
N ARG A 151 -12.58 9.85 4.41
CA ARG A 151 -11.14 9.74 4.72
C ARG A 151 -10.24 10.09 3.56
N GLY A 152 -10.58 9.68 2.33
CA GLY A 152 -9.79 9.94 1.14
C GLY A 152 -9.66 11.43 0.82
N VAL A 153 -10.80 12.10 0.71
CA VAL A 153 -10.87 13.54 0.41
C VAL A 153 -10.19 14.38 1.50
N PRO A 154 -10.44 14.16 2.81
CA PRO A 154 -9.70 14.85 3.87
C PRO A 154 -8.18 14.66 3.78
N LEU A 155 -7.71 13.42 3.56
CA LEU A 155 -6.27 13.15 3.44
C LEU A 155 -5.65 13.88 2.24
N ALA A 156 -6.34 13.86 1.09
CA ALA A 156 -5.91 14.57 -0.11
C ALA A 156 -5.80 16.08 0.11
N LYS A 157 -6.77 16.67 0.83
CA LYS A 157 -6.78 18.12 1.14
C LYS A 157 -5.62 18.52 2.04
N VAL A 158 -5.33 17.73 3.09
CA VAL A 158 -4.20 18.02 3.98
C VAL A 158 -2.87 17.95 3.23
N PHE A 159 -2.69 16.97 2.34
CA PHE A 159 -1.49 16.90 1.51
C PHE A 159 -1.43 18.05 0.49
N GLU A 160 -2.56 18.46 -0.07
CA GLU A 160 -2.63 19.62 -0.98
C GLU A 160 -2.25 20.92 -0.26
N GLU A 161 -2.72 21.14 0.97
CA GLU A 161 -2.38 22.31 1.78
C GLU A 161 -0.87 22.46 1.99
N LEU A 162 -0.16 21.34 2.13
CA LEU A 162 1.29 21.31 2.22
C LEU A 162 1.99 21.82 0.95
N ILE A 163 1.47 21.50 -0.23
CA ILE A 163 2.17 21.78 -1.50
C ILE A 163 1.58 22.96 -2.28
N ASN A 164 0.41 23.48 -1.88
CA ASN A 164 -0.37 24.44 -2.67
C ASN A 164 0.35 25.77 -2.96
N HIS A 165 1.37 26.09 -2.17
CA HIS A 165 2.12 27.34 -2.26
C HIS A 165 3.34 27.22 -3.18
N THR A 166 3.77 26.01 -3.51
CA THR A 166 4.91 25.74 -4.39
C THR A 166 4.65 26.18 -5.83
N ALA A 167 5.70 26.56 -6.55
CA ALA A 167 5.61 26.92 -7.97
C ALA A 167 5.10 25.73 -8.80
N PHE A 168 5.64 24.54 -8.57
CA PHE A 168 5.20 23.32 -9.25
C PHE A 168 3.69 23.09 -9.16
N PHE A 169 3.09 23.21 -7.97
CA PHE A 169 1.66 23.00 -7.82
C PHE A 169 0.83 24.04 -8.58
N LYS A 170 1.25 25.31 -8.55
CA LYS A 170 0.58 26.40 -9.29
C LYS A 170 0.64 26.15 -10.79
N ASP A 171 1.78 25.71 -11.29
CA ASP A 171 1.98 25.39 -12.71
C ASP A 171 1.17 24.17 -13.14
N LEU A 172 1.16 23.10 -12.33
CA LEU A 172 0.35 21.91 -12.59
C LEU A 172 -1.15 22.24 -12.60
N LYS A 173 -1.60 23.13 -11.71
CA LYS A 173 -3.00 23.58 -11.67
C LYS A 173 -3.37 24.45 -12.88
N ALA A 174 -2.45 25.29 -13.35
CA ALA A 174 -2.65 26.12 -14.54
C ALA A 174 -2.55 25.30 -15.83
N ASN A 175 -1.71 24.27 -15.85
CA ASN A 175 -1.50 23.37 -16.97
C ASN A 175 -1.45 21.91 -16.48
N PRO A 176 -2.59 21.21 -16.40
CA PRO A 176 -2.62 19.80 -15.99
C PRO A 176 -1.85 18.83 -16.89
N SER A 177 -1.50 19.26 -18.11
CA SER A 177 -0.67 18.52 -19.07
C SER A 177 0.83 18.84 -18.93
N LEU A 178 1.25 19.54 -17.87
CA LEU A 178 2.65 19.86 -17.58
C LEU A 178 3.52 18.60 -17.61
N ASN A 179 4.49 18.57 -18.53
CA ASN A 179 5.39 17.43 -18.75
C ASN A 179 6.88 17.78 -18.54
N VAL A 180 7.19 19.03 -18.21
CA VAL A 180 8.53 19.52 -17.90
C VAL A 180 8.43 20.47 -16.71
N SER A 181 9.36 20.41 -15.78
CA SER A 181 9.43 21.36 -14.66
C SER A 181 10.87 21.78 -14.41
N SER A 182 11.07 22.99 -13.87
CA SER A 182 12.42 23.45 -13.55
C SER A 182 12.94 22.73 -12.32
N ARG A 183 14.27 22.51 -12.26
CA ARG A 183 14.91 21.94 -11.07
C ARG A 183 14.68 22.78 -9.82
N THR A 184 14.59 24.10 -9.98
CA THR A 184 14.31 25.03 -8.88
C THR A 184 12.92 24.80 -8.30
N ASP A 185 11.89 24.64 -9.14
CA ASP A 185 10.52 24.42 -8.67
C ASP A 185 10.37 23.04 -8.02
N LEU A 186 11.06 22.02 -8.56
CA LEU A 186 11.10 20.68 -7.95
C LEU A 186 11.88 20.68 -6.64
N ALA A 187 12.98 21.41 -6.53
CA ALA A 187 13.73 21.56 -5.29
C ALA A 187 12.89 22.29 -4.22
N GLU A 188 12.16 23.35 -4.59
CA GLU A 188 11.18 24.02 -3.71
C GLU A 188 10.13 23.03 -3.21
N LEU A 189 9.54 22.23 -4.10
CA LEU A 189 8.58 21.19 -3.73
C LEU A 189 9.18 20.17 -2.75
N GLY A 190 10.45 19.80 -2.92
CA GLY A 190 11.09 18.82 -2.05
C GLY A 190 11.48 19.37 -0.67
N HIS A 191 11.54 20.69 -0.51
CA HIS A 191 11.68 21.33 0.80
C HIS A 191 10.42 21.22 1.66
N VAL A 192 9.27 20.88 1.07
CA VAL A 192 8.02 20.68 1.82
C VAL A 192 7.64 19.20 1.93
N ILE A 193 8.03 18.36 0.97
CA ILE A 193 7.73 16.91 1.01
C ILE A 193 8.86 16.13 1.71
N HIS A 194 8.71 15.91 3.01
CA HIS A 194 9.61 15.06 3.81
C HIS A 194 9.02 13.66 4.06
N LEU A 195 9.59 12.59 3.49
CA LEU A 195 9.02 11.24 3.68
C LEU A 195 9.09 10.70 5.13
N GLU A 196 9.99 11.25 5.95
CA GLU A 196 10.24 10.79 7.33
C GLU A 196 9.55 11.67 8.38
N GLU A 197 9.19 12.88 8.01
CA GLU A 197 8.55 13.87 8.88
C GLU A 197 7.18 14.21 8.29
N ILE A 198 6.15 13.62 8.89
CA ILE A 198 4.74 13.84 8.51
C ILE A 198 4.11 14.78 9.53
N ASP A 199 3.54 15.88 9.05
CA ASP A 199 2.86 16.90 9.85
C ASP A 199 1.68 16.33 10.65
N ASP A 200 1.34 16.97 11.77
CA ASP A 200 0.33 16.47 12.70
C ASP A 200 -1.07 16.31 12.06
N ALA A 201 -1.46 17.21 11.16
CA ALA A 201 -2.72 17.11 10.45
C ALA A 201 -2.77 15.85 9.55
N GLU A 202 -1.72 15.63 8.76
CA GLU A 202 -1.63 14.48 7.87
C GLU A 202 -1.53 13.18 8.68
N ARG A 203 -0.70 13.18 9.72
CA ARG A 203 -0.55 12.08 10.68
C ARG A 203 -1.88 11.72 11.33
N THR A 204 -2.70 12.71 11.70
CA THR A 204 -4.02 12.48 12.29
C THR A 204 -4.95 11.77 11.30
N CYS A 205 -4.97 12.18 10.02
CA CYS A 205 -5.75 11.51 8.98
C CYS A 205 -5.26 10.07 8.72
N LEU A 206 -3.95 9.86 8.68
CA LEU A 206 -3.38 8.53 8.47
C LEU A 206 -3.64 7.59 9.66
N LEU A 207 -3.48 8.09 10.88
CA LEU A 207 -3.77 7.33 12.10
C LEU A 207 -5.25 7.00 12.21
N SER A 208 -6.15 7.93 11.86
CA SER A 208 -7.59 7.65 11.89
C SER A 208 -8.02 6.63 10.84
N ALA A 209 -7.31 6.54 9.71
CA ALA A 209 -7.52 5.47 8.74
C ALA A 209 -7.03 4.11 9.24
N LEU A 210 -5.87 4.06 9.92
CA LEU A 210 -5.30 2.82 10.46
C LEU A 210 -6.03 2.30 11.69
N LEU A 211 -6.28 3.18 12.66
CA LEU A 211 -6.84 2.91 13.97
C LEU A 211 -8.02 3.86 14.23
N PRO A 212 -9.14 3.68 13.52
CA PRO A 212 -10.31 4.54 13.69
C PRO A 212 -10.88 4.39 15.10
N ALA A 213 -11.24 5.51 15.73
CA ALA A 213 -11.91 5.50 17.04
C ALA A 213 -13.24 4.75 17.01
N GLN A 214 -13.95 4.82 15.88
CA GLN A 214 -15.13 4.03 15.58
C GLN A 214 -15.02 3.47 14.16
N PRO A 215 -15.14 2.16 13.97
CA PRO A 215 -15.18 1.57 12.63
C PRO A 215 -16.33 2.13 11.79
N ALA A 216 -16.10 2.32 10.50
CA ALA A 216 -17.19 2.67 9.58
C ALA A 216 -18.17 1.49 9.47
N GLU A 217 -19.48 1.77 9.46
CA GLU A 217 -20.56 0.76 9.56
C GLU A 217 -20.41 -0.36 8.52
N ASN A 218 -20.18 0.00 7.26
CA ASN A 218 -19.98 -0.95 6.16
C ASN A 218 -18.60 -1.63 6.14
N TRP A 219 -17.70 -1.23 7.04
CA TRP A 219 -16.32 -1.71 7.11
C TRP A 219 -15.99 -2.38 8.46
N ILE A 220 -16.94 -2.47 9.38
CA ILE A 220 -16.73 -2.88 10.77
C ILE A 220 -15.87 -4.14 10.90
N ASN A 221 -16.15 -5.18 10.10
CA ASN A 221 -15.42 -6.44 10.14
C ASN A 221 -13.96 -6.28 9.71
N ARG A 222 -13.70 -5.45 8.68
CA ARG A 222 -12.34 -5.23 8.16
C ARG A 222 -11.51 -4.40 9.13
N GLU A 223 -12.10 -3.35 9.68
CA GLU A 223 -11.38 -2.44 10.57
C GLU A 223 -11.17 -3.07 11.95
N THR A 224 -12.15 -3.80 12.48
CA THR A 224 -12.01 -4.50 13.76
C THR A 224 -10.86 -5.50 13.72
N ARG A 225 -10.66 -6.20 12.60
CA ARG A 225 -9.52 -7.13 12.44
C ARG A 225 -8.18 -6.39 12.40
N ARG A 226 -8.08 -5.31 11.61
CA ARG A 226 -6.87 -4.47 11.57
C ARG A 226 -6.54 -3.90 12.95
N VAL A 227 -7.51 -3.31 13.63
CA VAL A 227 -7.36 -2.78 15.00
C VAL A 227 -6.97 -3.89 15.97
N GLY A 228 -7.59 -5.07 15.86
CA GLY A 228 -7.24 -6.25 16.66
C GLY A 228 -5.80 -6.70 16.45
N ALA A 229 -5.31 -6.75 15.22
CA ALA A 229 -3.93 -7.09 14.91
C ALA A 229 -2.93 -6.10 15.54
N TYR A 230 -3.17 -4.79 15.41
CA TYR A 230 -2.34 -3.79 16.09
C TYR A 230 -2.43 -3.88 17.62
N THR A 231 -3.63 -4.11 18.16
CA THR A 231 -3.85 -4.26 19.60
C THR A 231 -3.06 -5.45 20.15
N LEU A 232 -3.07 -6.59 19.44
CA LEU A 232 -2.26 -7.76 19.80
C LEU A 232 -0.78 -7.42 19.83
N LEU A 233 -0.24 -6.79 18.77
CA LEU A 233 1.18 -6.42 18.71
C LEU A 233 1.57 -5.46 19.84
N LEU A 234 0.75 -4.46 20.14
CA LEU A 234 0.99 -3.50 21.21
C LEU A 234 0.94 -4.15 22.61
N GLU A 235 0.00 -5.07 22.82
CA GLU A 235 -0.14 -5.78 24.09
C GLU A 235 1.03 -6.74 24.33
N LEU A 236 1.48 -7.46 23.29
CA LEU A 236 2.70 -8.27 23.35
C LEU A 236 3.92 -7.37 23.62
N ALA A 237 4.05 -6.26 22.89
CA ALA A 237 5.18 -5.34 23.08
C ALA A 237 5.29 -4.84 24.53
N LYS A 238 4.15 -4.47 25.12
CA LYS A 238 4.05 -4.02 26.51
C LYS A 238 4.48 -5.12 27.50
N ARG A 239 4.11 -6.38 27.25
CA ARG A 239 4.43 -7.52 28.11
C ARG A 239 5.89 -7.93 28.04
N HIS A 240 6.44 -7.97 26.84
CA HIS A 240 7.83 -8.34 26.60
C HIS A 240 8.81 -7.18 26.84
N GLN A 241 8.30 -5.96 27.11
CA GLN A 241 9.09 -4.73 27.23
C GLN A 241 10.02 -4.51 26.02
N GLY A 242 9.51 -4.78 24.82
CA GLY A 242 10.30 -4.78 23.60
C GLY A 242 9.44 -5.00 22.35
N LEU A 243 10.07 -5.05 21.18
CA LEU A 243 9.37 -5.37 19.94
C LEU A 243 8.97 -6.85 19.94
N PRO A 244 7.70 -7.17 19.65
CA PRO A 244 7.25 -8.56 19.57
C PRO A 244 7.88 -9.24 18.36
N LYS A 245 8.18 -10.53 18.53
CA LYS A 245 8.66 -11.44 17.49
C LYS A 245 7.49 -12.30 17.00
N GLU A 246 7.71 -12.94 15.85
CA GLU A 246 6.75 -13.90 15.30
C GLU A 246 6.41 -15.02 16.30
N ASP A 247 7.41 -15.56 16.99
CA ASP A 247 7.21 -16.61 18.01
C ASP A 247 6.32 -16.13 19.16
N ASP A 248 6.43 -14.87 19.60
CA ASP A 248 5.60 -14.32 20.69
C ASP A 248 4.11 -14.37 20.35
N ILE A 249 3.75 -14.18 19.07
CA ILE A 249 2.36 -14.25 18.58
C ILE A 249 1.84 -15.68 18.67
N PHE A 250 2.66 -16.66 18.27
CA PHE A 250 2.25 -18.07 18.29
C PHE A 250 2.25 -18.67 19.69
N GLU A 251 3.19 -18.30 20.55
CA GLU A 251 3.15 -18.66 21.96
C GLU A 251 1.88 -18.14 22.62
N ALA A 252 1.51 -16.88 22.35
CA ALA A 252 0.25 -16.32 22.85
C ALA A 252 -0.97 -17.05 22.28
N ALA A 253 -0.96 -17.43 21.00
CA ALA A 253 -2.08 -18.13 20.38
C ALA A 253 -2.23 -19.58 20.88
N LEU A 254 -1.15 -20.23 21.28
CA LEU A 254 -1.13 -21.62 21.78
C LEU A 254 -1.28 -21.72 23.31
N ALA A 255 -1.25 -20.60 24.03
CA ALA A 255 -1.31 -20.58 25.48
C ALA A 255 -2.65 -21.15 26.00
N LYS A 256 -2.57 -22.18 26.86
CA LYS A 256 -3.74 -22.82 27.48
C LYS A 256 -4.56 -21.86 28.35
N GLU A 257 -3.87 -20.97 29.05
CA GLU A 257 -4.46 -19.83 29.74
C GLU A 257 -3.87 -18.59 29.09
N ASN A 258 -4.72 -17.85 28.36
CA ASN A 258 -4.27 -16.66 27.68
C ASN A 258 -4.61 -15.41 28.50
N PRO A 259 -3.61 -14.70 29.05
CA PRO A 259 -3.85 -13.46 29.77
C PRO A 259 -4.23 -12.27 28.86
N LEU A 260 -4.36 -12.48 27.54
CA LEU A 260 -4.83 -11.47 26.60
C LEU A 260 -6.36 -11.28 26.67
N PRO A 261 -6.88 -10.10 26.33
CA PRO A 261 -8.33 -9.86 26.26
C PRO A 261 -9.02 -10.84 25.31
N GLU A 262 -10.20 -11.34 25.69
CA GLU A 262 -11.00 -12.28 24.88
C GLU A 262 -11.31 -11.74 23.47
N GLN A 263 -11.37 -10.41 23.32
CA GLN A 263 -11.60 -9.74 22.04
C GLN A 263 -10.48 -10.01 21.01
N LEU A 264 -9.30 -10.45 21.45
CA LEU A 264 -8.18 -10.81 20.58
C LEU A 264 -8.19 -12.28 20.14
N VAL A 265 -9.06 -13.13 20.70
CA VAL A 265 -9.13 -14.55 20.32
C VAL A 265 -9.33 -14.74 18.81
N PRO A 266 -10.26 -14.04 18.13
CA PRO A 266 -10.43 -14.19 16.67
C PRO A 266 -9.20 -13.77 15.84
N VAL A 267 -8.36 -12.89 16.39
CA VAL A 267 -7.10 -12.47 15.77
C VAL A 267 -6.06 -13.58 15.93
N LEU A 268 -5.91 -14.12 17.14
CA LEU A 268 -5.01 -15.24 17.45
C LEU A 268 -5.36 -16.50 16.65
N ASP A 269 -6.65 -16.84 16.55
CA ASP A 269 -7.13 -17.98 15.75
C ASP A 269 -6.70 -17.85 14.28
N GLY A 270 -6.69 -16.63 13.73
CA GLY A 270 -6.21 -16.41 12.37
C GLY A 270 -4.70 -16.59 12.20
N TYR A 271 -3.91 -16.24 13.21
CA TYR A 271 -2.48 -16.55 13.21
C TYR A 271 -2.23 -18.06 13.35
N LEU A 272 -3.05 -18.79 14.12
CA LEU A 272 -2.98 -20.26 14.13
C LEU A 272 -3.26 -20.86 12.75
N CYS A 273 -4.22 -20.32 12.00
CA CYS A 273 -4.47 -20.75 10.62
C CYS A 273 -3.23 -20.57 9.72
N TYR A 274 -2.44 -19.51 9.90
CA TYR A 274 -1.16 -19.36 9.19
C TYR A 274 -0.21 -20.51 9.48
N ARG A 275 -0.03 -20.88 10.76
CA ARG A 275 0.86 -21.97 11.16
C ARG A 275 0.42 -23.33 10.65
N VAL A 276 -0.87 -23.62 10.68
CA VAL A 276 -1.40 -24.87 10.12
C VAL A 276 -1.11 -24.92 8.62
N ARG A 277 -1.33 -23.81 7.89
CA ARG A 277 -1.01 -23.72 6.47
C ARG A 277 0.49 -23.92 6.22
N ASP A 278 1.37 -23.25 6.97
CA ASP A 278 2.82 -23.37 6.80
C ASP A 278 3.29 -24.82 7.04
N ALA A 279 2.75 -25.48 8.06
CA ALA A 279 3.05 -26.89 8.31
C ALA A 279 2.61 -27.80 7.15
N LEU A 280 1.46 -27.55 6.54
CA LEU A 280 1.00 -28.27 5.35
C LEU A 280 1.92 -28.03 4.14
N ALA A 281 2.37 -26.79 3.94
CA ALA A 281 3.28 -26.45 2.85
C ALA A 281 4.63 -27.17 2.99
N VAL A 282 5.26 -27.10 4.16
CA VAL A 282 6.53 -27.79 4.43
C VAL A 282 6.41 -29.32 4.27
N GLY A 283 5.33 -29.91 4.81
CA GLY A 283 5.07 -31.34 4.65
C GLY A 283 4.91 -31.75 3.19
N HIS A 284 4.26 -30.90 2.39
CA HIS A 284 4.08 -31.15 0.96
C HIS A 284 5.40 -31.02 0.18
N GLU A 285 6.19 -29.99 0.44
CA GLU A 285 7.51 -29.81 -0.18
C GLU A 285 8.44 -31.00 0.10
N ALA A 286 8.44 -31.49 1.35
CA ALA A 286 9.20 -32.68 1.72
C ALA A 286 8.72 -33.94 0.96
N LEU A 287 7.39 -34.13 0.82
CA LEU A 287 6.82 -35.24 0.06
C LEU A 287 7.18 -35.17 -1.42
N LEU A 288 7.08 -33.99 -2.05
CA LEU A 288 7.47 -33.79 -3.45
C LEU A 288 8.97 -34.03 -3.65
N GLY A 289 9.80 -33.61 -2.70
CA GLY A 289 11.23 -33.87 -2.70
C GLY A 289 11.57 -35.37 -2.75
N LEU A 290 10.74 -36.22 -2.13
CA LEU A 290 10.88 -37.69 -2.17
C LEU A 290 10.37 -38.34 -3.47
N VAL A 291 9.43 -37.70 -4.17
CA VAL A 291 8.88 -38.20 -5.44
C VAL A 291 9.72 -37.77 -6.64
N CYS A 292 10.35 -36.60 -6.54
CA CYS A 292 11.21 -36.03 -7.58
C CYS A 292 12.69 -36.44 -7.46
N SER A 293 13.07 -37.17 -6.39
CA SER A 293 14.38 -37.80 -6.20
C SER A 293 14.43 -39.22 -6.75
#